data_AF-A0A940H3G3-F1
#
_entry.id   AF-A0A940H3G3-F1
#
_cell.length_a   1.000
_cell.length_b   1.000
_cell.length_c   1.000
_cell.angle_alpha   90.00
_cell.angle_beta   90.00
_cell.angle_gamma   90.00
#
_symmetry.space_group_name_H-M   'P 1'
#
loop_
_entity.id
_entity.type
_entity.pdbx_description
1 polymer ?
#
loop_
_entity_poly.entity_id
_entity_poly.type
_entity_poly.pdbx_seq_one_letter_code
_entity_poly.pdbx_strand_id
1 'polypeptide(L)' 'MSERFERHRQPWRPDEVQKLHTLAKKGMALKAIAKALTRSEESVKERAKQDGLSIAKLR' A
#
# COMPACT_ATOMS: atom_id res chain seq x y z
N MET A 1 -2.36 -1.66 28.46
CA MET A 1 -0.99 -1.84 27.96
C MET A 1 -1.06 -1.76 26.45
N SER A 2 -0.88 -0.56 25.89
CA SER A 2 -0.89 -0.32 24.45
C SER A 2 0.43 -0.84 23.88
N GLU A 3 0.42 -2.09 23.42
CA GLU A 3 1.50 -2.68 22.64
C GLU A 3 1.72 -1.79 21.43
N ARG A 4 2.69 -0.88 21.54
CA ARG A 4 3.23 -0.16 20.41
C ARG A 4 3.86 -1.25 19.56
N PHE A 5 3.06 -1.82 18.66
CA PHE A 5 3.57 -2.55 17.52
C PHE A 5 4.56 -1.59 16.88
N GLU A 6 5.84 -1.82 17.15
CA GLU A 6 6.94 -1.31 16.38
C GLU A 6 6.67 -1.89 15.00
N ARG A 7 5.86 -1.16 14.21
CA ARG A 7 5.66 -1.38 12.78
C ARG A 7 7.04 -1.16 12.21
N HIS A 8 7.87 -2.18 12.32
CA HIS A 8 9.08 -2.35 11.57
C HIS A 8 8.61 -2.09 10.16
N ARG A 9 8.94 -0.88 9.65
CA ARG A 9 8.56 -0.43 8.32
C ARG A 9 9.28 -1.39 7.40
N GLN A 10 8.66 -2.55 7.19
CA GLN A 10 9.23 -3.61 6.41
C GLN A 10 9.53 -2.98 5.06
N PRO A 11 10.81 -2.97 4.65
CA PRO A 11 11.23 -2.24 3.47
C PRO A 11 10.39 -2.73 2.29
N TRP A 12 9.88 -1.77 1.53
CA TRP A 12 9.15 -2.08 0.31
C TRP A 12 10.12 -2.72 -0.66
N ARG A 13 9.89 -4.00 -0.97
CA ARG A 13 10.68 -4.66 -2.01
C ARG A 13 10.31 -4.06 -3.36
N PRO A 14 11.26 -3.94 -4.30
CA PRO A 14 10.98 -3.41 -5.64
C PRO A 14 9.85 -4.17 -6.34
N ASP A 15 9.75 -5.49 -6.12
CA ASP A 15 8.63 -6.31 -6.61
C ASP A 15 7.27 -5.86 -6.07
N GLU A 16 7.18 -5.51 -4.79
CA GLU A 16 5.93 -5.05 -4.16
C GLU A 16 5.51 -3.68 -4.70
N VAL A 17 6.48 -2.79 -4.94
CA VAL A 17 6.26 -1.48 -5.53
C VAL A 17 5.75 -1.62 -6.97
N GLN A 18 6.40 -2.47 -7.77
CA GLN A 18 5.99 -2.71 -9.15
C GLN A 18 4.59 -3.32 -9.22
N LYS A 19 4.25 -4.21 -8.28
CA LYS A 19 2.91 -4.79 -8.14
C LYS A 19 1.89 -3.72 -7.73
N LEU A 20 2.23 -2.84 -6.78
CA LEU A 20 1.41 -1.69 -6.40
C LEU A 20 1.12 -0.79 -7.60
N HIS A 21 2.14 -0.46 -8.42
CA HIS A 21 1.97 0.34 -9.66
C HIS A 21 1.04 -0.33 -10.65
N THR A 22 1.21 -1.64 -10.85
CA THR A 22 0.39 -2.40 -11.79
C THR A 22 -1.07 -2.43 -11.35
N LEU A 23 -1.32 -2.66 -10.06
CA LEU A 23 -2.68 -2.69 -9.50
C LEU A 23 -3.32 -1.30 -9.47
N ALA A 24 -2.54 -0.25 -9.17
CA ALA A 24 -2.98 1.14 -9.21
C ALA A 24 -3.33 1.57 -10.65
N LYS A 25 -2.49 1.24 -11.63
CA LYS A 25 -2.75 1.50 -13.06
C LYS A 25 -3.98 0.75 -13.56
N LYS A 26 -4.29 -0.41 -12.99
CA LYS A 26 -5.52 -1.16 -13.26
C LYS A 26 -6.77 -0.53 -12.63
N GLY A 27 -6.62 0.53 -11.83
CA GLY A 27 -7.74 1.20 -11.16
C GLY A 27 -8.28 0.43 -9.95
N MET A 28 -7.48 -0.45 -9.34
CA MET A 28 -7.91 -1.15 -8.13
C MET A 28 -8.05 -0.22 -6.93
N ALA A 29 -8.99 -0.56 -6.04
CA ALA A 29 -9.20 0.15 -4.79
C ALA A 29 -8.02 -0.01 -3.83
N LEU A 30 -7.76 1.02 -3.01
CA LEU A 30 -6.75 0.98 -1.95
C LEU A 30 -6.87 -0.27 -1.07
N LYS A 31 -8.10 -0.62 -0.65
CA LYS A 31 -8.38 -1.80 0.20
C LYS A 31 -8.04 -3.12 -0.50
N ALA A 32 -8.29 -3.22 -1.80
CA ALA A 32 -7.95 -4.41 -2.59
C ALA A 32 -6.44 -4.57 -2.76
N ILE A 33 -5.72 -3.46 -3.01
CA ILE A 33 -4.26 -3.44 -3.12
C ILE A 33 -3.61 -3.80 -1.78
N ALA A 34 -4.11 -3.24 -0.68
CA ALA A 34 -3.69 -3.57 0.68
C ALA A 34 -3.83 -5.08 0.97
N LYS A 35 -5.00 -5.66 0.64
CA LYS A 35 -5.24 -7.10 0.80
C LYS A 35 -4.32 -7.94 -0.10
N ALA A 36 -4.10 -7.54 -1.35
CA ALA A 36 -3.25 -8.25 -2.30
C ALA A 36 -1.76 -8.22 -1.92
N LEU A 37 -1.31 -7.13 -1.28
CA LEU A 37 0.06 -6.96 -0.81
C LEU A 37 0.25 -7.42 0.64
N THR A 38 -0.81 -7.88 1.32
CA THR A 38 -0.81 -8.21 2.76
C THR A 38 -0.25 -7.08 3.62
N ARG A 39 -0.42 -5.83 3.18
CA ARG A 39 0.02 -4.61 3.87
C ARG A 39 -1.18 -3.82 4.35
N SER A 40 -0.96 -2.98 5.36
CA SER A 40 -1.98 -2.05 5.85
C SER A 40 -2.32 -1.01 4.79
N GLU A 41 -3.59 -0.60 4.73
CA GLU A 41 -4.07 0.46 3.83
C GLU A 41 -3.28 1.76 4.01
N GLU A 42 -2.87 2.07 5.24
CA GLU A 42 -2.01 3.22 5.55
C GLU A 42 -0.64 3.12 4.85
N SER A 43 0.02 1.96 4.90
CA SER A 43 1.32 1.76 4.25
C SER A 43 1.22 1.86 2.72
N VAL A 44 0.18 1.28 2.13
CA VAL A 44 -0.07 1.37 0.68
C VAL A 44 -0.32 2.82 0.27
N LYS A 45 -1.08 3.57 1.07
CA LYS A 45 -1.37 4.99 0.81
C LYS A 45 -0.10 5.85 0.87
N GLU A 46 0.73 5.66 1.91
CA GLU A 46 1.99 6.39 2.04
C GLU A 46 2.93 6.07 0.89
N ARG A 47 3.07 4.78 0.52
CA ARG A 47 3.90 4.39 -0.62
C ARG A 47 3.38 4.94 -1.94
N ALA A 48 2.08 4.85 -2.17
CA ALA A 48 1.45 5.42 -3.37
C ALA A 48 1.67 6.93 -3.45
N LYS A 49 1.60 7.64 -2.33
CA LYS A 49 1.92 9.08 -2.26
C LYS A 49 3.38 9.36 -2.57
N GLN A 50 4.31 8.55 -2.06
CA GLN A 50 5.74 8.66 -2.37
C GLN A 50 6.05 8.39 -3.85
N ASP A 51 5.33 7.46 -4.47
CA ASP A 51 5.44 7.12 -5.90
C ASP A 51 4.58 8.01 -6.82
N GLY A 52 3.82 8.97 -6.27
CA GLY A 52 2.95 9.86 -7.06
C GLY A 52 1.74 9.18 -7.70
N LEU A 53 1.31 8.03 -7.16
CA LEU A 53 0.16 7.27 -7.64
C LEU A 53 -1.14 7.69 -6.97
N SER A 54 -2.12 8.10 -7.78
CA SER A 54 -3.49 8.35 -7.34
C SER A 54 -4.30 7.05 -7.29
N ILE A 55 -4.33 6.40 -6.12
CA ILE A 55 -5.19 5.25 -5.88
C ILE A 55 -6.58 5.74 -5.46
N ALA A 56 -7.62 5.33 -6.20
CA ALA A 56 -9.00 5.61 -5.83
C ALA A 56 -9.32 4.95 -4.47
N LYS A 57 -9.67 5.76 -3.48
CA LYS A 57 -10.40 5.27 -2.30
C LYS A 57 -11.82 5.01 -2.76
N LEU A 58 -12.21 3.74 -2.83
CA LEU A 58 -13.62 3.39 -2.96
C LEU A 58 -14.33 4.03 -1.75
N ARG A 59 -15.22 4.98 -2.04
CA ARG A 59 -16.07 5.67 -1.07
C ARG A 59 -17.13 4.72 -0.54
#